data_AF-A0A3R9YQH3-F1
#
_entry.id   AF-A0A3R9YQH3-F1
#
_cell.length_a   1.000
_cell.length_b   1.000
_cell.length_c   1.000
_cell.angle_alpha   90.00
_cell.angle_beta   90.00
_cell.angle_gamma   90.00
#
_symmetry.space_group_name_H-M   'P 1'
#
loop_
_entity.id
_entity.type
_entity.pdbx_description
1 polymer ?
#
loop_
_entity_poly.entity_id
_entity_poly.type
_entity_poly.pdbx_seq_one_letter_code
_entity_poly.pdbx_strand_id
1 'polypeptide(L)'
;MAELDSPSLFTHFVSPRQAPSKWLHLWAGEAGSAVSREQAVSGGVRTLLRLEGAVVLAAAVAAYAQFGAGWGMFALLLLAPDLAVLGYVAGPRVGAALYNAAHSYAGAVALLVLGVLAAMPWAVAGGLIWCAHIGLDRALGYGLKYGSDFGATHLGRIGRADPW
;
A
#
# COMPACT_ATOMS: atom_id res chain seq x y z
N MET A 1 36.44 63.26 66.51
CA MET A 1 35.29 62.74 65.75
C MET A 1 35.85 61.94 64.58
N ALA A 2 36.04 60.64 64.78
CA ALA A 2 36.27 59.64 63.74
C ALA A 2 36.01 58.26 64.36
N GLU A 3 34.97 57.60 63.87
CA GLU A 3 34.43 56.31 64.29
C GLU A 3 35.30 55.11 63.86
N LEU A 4 35.40 54.17 64.80
CA LEU A 4 35.27 52.70 64.76
C LEU A 4 35.28 51.88 63.45
N ASP A 5 35.81 50.66 63.65
CA ASP A 5 35.46 49.35 63.05
C ASP A 5 36.29 48.74 61.89
N SER A 6 37.18 47.81 62.26
CA SER A 6 37.15 46.34 62.04
C SER A 6 36.80 45.72 60.66
N PRO A 7 37.32 44.50 60.36
CA PRO A 7 37.86 44.13 59.05
C PRO A 7 36.86 43.42 58.10
N SER A 8 37.00 43.65 56.80
CA SER A 8 36.25 42.92 55.76
C SER A 8 36.99 41.67 55.29
N LEU A 9 36.55 40.52 55.82
CA LEU A 9 36.75 39.20 55.24
C LEU A 9 36.09 39.14 53.85
N PHE A 10 36.89 38.93 52.80
CA PHE A 10 36.40 38.59 51.47
C PHE A 10 35.80 37.18 51.49
N THR A 11 34.48 37.08 51.50
CA THR A 11 33.73 35.86 51.22
C THR A 11 33.67 35.62 49.72
N HIS A 12 34.18 34.47 49.29
CA HIS A 12 34.05 33.97 47.93
C HIS A 12 32.58 33.75 47.56
N PHE A 13 32.08 34.46 46.56
CA PHE A 13 30.77 34.23 45.96
C PHE A 13 30.86 33.05 44.98
N VAL A 14 30.31 31.90 45.37
CA VAL A 14 30.14 30.73 44.47
C VAL A 14 28.91 30.99 43.61
N SER A 15 29.12 31.25 42.32
CA SER A 15 28.06 31.32 41.31
C SER A 15 27.51 29.92 41.02
N PRO A 16 26.18 29.68 41.14
CA PRO A 16 25.62 28.41 40.74
C PRO A 16 25.16 28.46 39.26
N ARG A 17 25.62 27.43 38.53
CA ARG A 17 25.09 26.87 37.27
C ARG A 17 25.41 27.62 35.98
N GLN A 18 26.10 26.90 35.08
CA GLN A 18 25.51 26.53 33.78
C GLN A 18 25.93 25.09 33.43
N ALA A 19 24.97 24.17 33.39
CA ALA A 19 25.18 22.84 32.84
C ALA A 19 25.28 22.95 31.30
N PRO A 20 26.23 22.27 30.63
CA PRO A 20 26.33 22.36 29.19
C PRO A 20 25.11 21.71 28.53
N SER A 21 24.30 22.53 27.86
CA SER A 21 23.10 22.16 27.08
C SER A 21 23.40 21.32 25.83
N LYS A 22 24.62 20.77 25.70
CA LYS A 22 25.09 20.06 24.50
C LYS A 22 24.57 18.63 24.37
N TRP A 23 23.87 18.09 25.36
CA TRP A 23 23.42 16.70 25.37
C TRP A 23 21.94 16.49 25.02
N LEU A 24 21.16 17.56 24.81
CA LEU A 24 19.72 17.48 24.48
C LEU A 24 19.43 17.42 22.98
N HIS A 25 20.42 17.57 22.10
CA HIS A 25 20.23 17.39 20.65
C HIS A 25 20.58 15.99 20.13
N LEU A 26 21.04 15.09 21.01
CA LEU A 26 21.37 13.70 20.65
C LEU A 26 20.25 12.70 20.95
N TRP A 27 19.08 13.15 21.40
CA TRP A 27 17.98 12.25 21.79
C TRP A 27 16.59 12.84 21.50
N ALA A 28 16.33 13.17 20.24
CA ALA A 28 14.97 13.37 19.75
C ALA A 28 14.92 13.16 18.23
N GLY A 29 14.45 11.98 17.79
CA GLY A 29 13.65 11.93 16.55
C GLY A 29 14.12 11.13 15.35
N GLU A 30 15.17 10.28 15.40
CA GLU A 30 15.49 9.37 14.28
C GLU A 30 15.56 7.89 14.68
N ALA A 31 14.58 7.46 15.49
CA ALA A 31 14.10 6.07 15.41
C ALA A 31 12.80 6.00 14.59
N GLY A 32 12.64 6.94 13.64
CA GLY A 32 11.66 6.81 12.57
C GLY A 32 12.09 5.62 11.72
N SER A 33 11.40 4.51 11.89
CA SER A 33 11.58 3.25 11.20
C SER A 33 12.14 3.45 9.77
N ALA A 34 13.38 3.02 9.55
CA ALA A 34 13.96 2.79 8.24
C ALA A 34 13.28 1.64 7.47
N VAL A 35 11.99 1.37 7.75
CA VAL A 35 11.10 0.65 6.84
C VAL A 35 10.80 1.66 5.73
N SER A 36 11.62 1.55 4.70
CA SER A 36 11.87 2.50 3.62
C SER A 36 10.64 3.14 3.01
N ARG A 37 10.74 4.44 2.70
CA ARG A 37 9.92 5.18 1.73
C ARG A 37 9.87 4.53 0.32
N GLU A 38 10.58 3.42 0.08
CA GLU A 38 10.72 2.72 -1.21
C GLU A 38 9.73 1.57 -1.46
N GLN A 39 8.73 1.34 -0.60
CA GLN A 39 7.84 0.18 -0.77
C GLN A 39 6.83 0.31 -1.93
N ALA A 40 6.68 1.47 -2.57
CA ALA A 40 5.69 1.66 -3.65
C ALA A 40 6.30 2.37 -4.87
N VAL A 41 5.81 2.01 -6.05
CA VAL A 41 6.18 2.67 -7.31
C VAL A 41 5.59 4.08 -7.36
N SER A 42 6.39 5.04 -7.81
CA SER A 42 6.01 6.46 -7.92
C SER A 42 6.26 7.03 -9.32
N GLY A 43 5.77 8.24 -9.57
CA GLY A 43 6.03 8.99 -10.81
C GLY A 43 5.50 8.33 -12.08
N GLY A 44 6.25 8.43 -13.19
CA GLY A 44 5.83 7.97 -14.51
C GLY A 44 5.57 6.46 -14.60
N VAL A 45 6.32 5.64 -13.86
CA VAL A 45 6.13 4.17 -13.84
C VAL A 45 4.79 3.82 -13.22
N ARG A 46 4.37 4.55 -12.18
CA ARG A 46 3.04 4.36 -11.56
C ARG A 46 1.94 4.64 -12.57
N THR A 47 2.03 5.74 -13.30
CA THR A 47 1.06 6.08 -14.36
C THR A 47 1.04 5.00 -15.43
N LEU A 48 2.21 4.50 -15.86
CA LEU A 48 2.30 3.43 -16.83
C LEU A 48 1.58 2.16 -16.37
N LEU A 49 1.82 1.71 -15.13
CA LEU A 49 1.13 0.53 -14.58
C LEU A 49 -0.40 0.69 -14.50
N ARG A 50 -0.89 1.90 -14.22
CA ARG A 50 -2.33 2.19 -14.26
C ARG A 50 -2.88 2.15 -15.67
N LEU A 51 -2.15 2.68 -16.65
CA LEU A 51 -2.51 2.60 -18.06
C LEU A 51 -2.50 1.16 -18.57
N GLU A 52 -1.52 0.35 -18.19
CA GLU A 52 -1.50 -1.09 -18.46
C GLU A 52 -2.74 -1.78 -17.89
N GLY A 53 -3.12 -1.46 -16.65
CA GLY A 53 -4.38 -1.91 -16.05
C GLY A 53 -5.60 -1.54 -16.89
N ALA A 54 -5.68 -0.28 -17.34
CA ALA A 54 -6.77 0.20 -18.19
C ALA A 54 -6.82 -0.52 -19.56
N VAL A 55 -5.66 -0.80 -20.15
CA VAL A 55 -5.56 -1.57 -21.41
C VAL A 55 -6.03 -3.00 -21.21
N VAL A 56 -5.62 -3.67 -20.12
CA VAL A 56 -6.09 -5.03 -19.81
C VAL A 56 -7.60 -5.04 -19.55
N LEU A 57 -8.13 -4.06 -18.82
CA LEU A 57 -9.58 -3.91 -18.63
C LEU A 57 -10.30 -3.80 -19.98
N ALA A 58 -9.85 -2.89 -20.85
CA ALA A 58 -10.47 -2.69 -22.16
C ALA A 58 -10.40 -3.95 -23.03
N ALA A 59 -9.25 -4.62 -23.07
CA ALA A 59 -9.07 -5.86 -23.82
C ALA A 59 -9.95 -6.99 -23.28
N ALA A 60 -10.03 -7.16 -21.96
CA ALA A 60 -10.84 -8.18 -21.32
C ALA A 60 -12.35 -7.95 -21.55
N VAL A 61 -12.81 -6.70 -21.44
CA VAL A 61 -14.21 -6.32 -21.73
C VAL A 61 -14.56 -6.55 -23.20
N ALA A 62 -13.67 -6.15 -24.13
CA ALA A 62 -13.88 -6.38 -25.55
C ALA A 62 -13.93 -7.88 -25.90
N ALA A 63 -13.04 -8.68 -25.32
CA ALA A 63 -13.06 -10.13 -25.48
C ALA A 63 -14.32 -10.75 -24.84
N TYR A 64 -14.74 -10.28 -23.66
CA TYR A 64 -15.95 -10.77 -23.00
C TYR A 64 -17.22 -10.45 -23.81
N ALA A 65 -17.27 -9.32 -24.51
CA ALA A 65 -18.39 -9.02 -25.40
C ALA A 65 -18.56 -10.08 -26.52
N GLN A 66 -17.48 -10.77 -26.90
CA GLN A 66 -17.51 -11.81 -27.94
C GLN A 66 -17.65 -13.23 -27.39
N PHE A 67 -17.03 -13.52 -26.24
CA PHE A 67 -16.92 -14.89 -25.71
C PHE A 67 -17.64 -15.10 -24.36
N GLY A 68 -18.26 -14.05 -23.82
CA GLY A 68 -18.87 -14.04 -22.50
C GLY A 68 -20.24 -14.72 -22.42
N ALA A 69 -20.72 -14.92 -21.20
CA ALA A 69 -21.96 -15.63 -20.89
C ALA A 69 -23.10 -14.69 -20.44
N GLY A 70 -23.05 -13.41 -20.85
CA GLY A 70 -24.04 -12.37 -20.55
C GLY A 70 -23.56 -11.32 -19.53
N TRP A 71 -24.11 -10.11 -19.63
CA TRP A 71 -23.65 -8.94 -18.86
C TRP A 71 -24.07 -8.96 -17.38
N GLY A 72 -25.16 -9.67 -17.02
CA GLY A 72 -25.53 -9.86 -15.62
C GLY A 72 -24.51 -10.71 -14.85
N MET A 73 -24.04 -11.80 -15.46
CA MET A 73 -22.95 -12.63 -14.92
C MET A 73 -21.65 -11.83 -14.80
N PHE A 74 -21.34 -11.02 -15.82
CA PHE A 74 -20.19 -10.12 -15.79
C PHE A 74 -20.23 -9.21 -14.57
N ALA A 75 -21.33 -8.45 -14.40
CA ALA A 75 -21.46 -7.50 -13.30
C ALA A 75 -21.38 -8.17 -11.92
N LEU A 76 -22.00 -9.36 -11.77
CA LEU A 76 -21.98 -10.11 -10.52
C LEU A 76 -20.59 -10.64 -10.17
N LEU A 77 -19.94 -11.31 -11.12
CA LEU A 77 -18.64 -11.94 -10.89
C LEU A 77 -17.47 -10.96 -10.91
N LEU A 78 -17.67 -9.75 -11.47
CA LEU A 78 -16.66 -8.69 -11.42
C LEU A 78 -16.26 -8.41 -9.97
N LEU A 79 -17.22 -8.39 -9.04
CA LEU A 79 -16.97 -8.12 -7.62
C LEU A 79 -16.51 -9.35 -6.81
N ALA A 80 -16.48 -10.54 -7.41
CA ALA A 80 -16.16 -11.77 -6.69
C ALA A 80 -14.74 -11.80 -6.09
N PRO A 81 -13.68 -11.32 -6.78
CA PRO A 81 -12.33 -11.32 -6.21
C PRO A 81 -12.19 -10.45 -4.95
N ASP A 82 -13.02 -9.41 -4.80
CA ASP A 82 -12.98 -8.51 -3.63
C ASP A 82 -13.40 -9.18 -2.32
N LEU A 83 -14.12 -10.31 -2.40
CA LEU A 83 -14.43 -11.12 -1.22
C LEU A 83 -13.15 -11.64 -0.52
N ALA A 84 -12.01 -11.66 -1.21
CA ALA A 84 -10.72 -12.00 -0.60
C ALA A 84 -10.31 -11.05 0.54
N VAL A 85 -10.89 -9.84 0.62
CA VAL A 85 -10.71 -8.92 1.76
C VAL A 85 -11.16 -9.56 3.07
N LEU A 86 -12.13 -10.49 3.06
CA LEU A 86 -12.53 -11.24 4.26
C LEU A 86 -11.38 -12.06 4.86
N GLY A 87 -10.35 -12.39 4.07
CA GLY A 87 -9.13 -13.03 4.56
C GLY A 87 -8.40 -12.24 5.65
N TYR A 88 -8.60 -10.92 5.72
CA TYR A 88 -8.02 -10.08 6.77
C TYR A 88 -8.58 -10.36 8.18
N VAL A 89 -9.71 -11.09 8.30
CA VAL A 89 -10.21 -11.60 9.60
C VAL A 89 -9.20 -12.56 10.24
N ALA A 90 -8.42 -13.29 9.44
CA ALA A 90 -7.35 -14.17 9.91
C ALA A 90 -6.01 -13.43 10.14
N GLY A 91 -6.00 -12.10 9.99
CA GLY A 91 -4.86 -11.23 10.23
C GLY A 91 -4.19 -10.68 8.95
N PRO A 92 -3.31 -9.66 9.08
CA PRO A 92 -2.83 -8.88 7.94
C PRO A 92 -2.03 -9.68 6.89
N ARG A 93 -1.21 -10.64 7.33
CA ARG A 93 -0.39 -11.46 6.42
C ARG A 93 -1.23 -12.42 5.61
N VAL A 94 -2.17 -13.11 6.25
CA VAL A 94 -3.09 -14.04 5.60
C VAL A 94 -4.01 -13.28 4.64
N GLY A 95 -4.57 -12.15 5.10
CA GLY A 95 -5.37 -11.26 4.28
C GLY A 95 -4.62 -10.77 3.03
N ALA A 96 -3.39 -10.29 3.17
CA ALA A 96 -2.57 -9.87 2.04
C ALA A 96 -2.28 -11.02 1.07
N ALA A 97 -1.98 -12.22 1.56
CA ALA A 97 -1.73 -13.38 0.72
C ALA A 97 -2.98 -13.80 -0.09
N LEU A 98 -4.14 -13.88 0.56
CA LEU A 98 -5.41 -14.23 -0.09
C LEU A 98 -5.83 -13.15 -1.09
N TYR A 99 -5.74 -11.88 -0.71
CA TYR A 99 -6.01 -10.76 -1.61
C TYR A 99 -5.09 -10.80 -2.83
N ASN A 100 -3.78 -11.00 -2.63
CA ASN A 100 -2.82 -11.06 -3.74
C ASN A 100 -3.05 -12.25 -4.65
N ALA A 101 -3.46 -13.40 -4.12
CA ALA A 101 -3.84 -14.55 -4.93
C ALA A 101 -5.07 -14.21 -5.81
N ALA A 102 -6.07 -13.53 -5.24
CA ALA A 102 -7.25 -13.08 -5.96
C ALA A 102 -6.99 -11.91 -6.93
N HIS A 103 -5.93 -11.12 -6.73
CA HIS A 103 -5.61 -9.95 -7.58
C HIS A 103 -4.35 -10.15 -8.43
N SER A 104 -3.89 -11.40 -8.55
CA SER A 104 -2.81 -11.80 -9.43
C SER A 104 -3.34 -12.24 -10.79
N TYR A 105 -2.78 -11.69 -11.87
CA TYR A 105 -3.10 -12.15 -13.21
C TYR A 105 -2.75 -13.62 -13.44
N ALA A 106 -1.86 -14.22 -12.63
CA ALA A 106 -1.50 -15.63 -12.80
C ALA A 106 -2.73 -16.55 -12.68
N GLY A 107 -3.60 -16.31 -11.67
CA GLY A 107 -4.82 -17.09 -11.48
C GLY A 107 -5.83 -16.86 -12.62
N ALA A 108 -6.07 -15.60 -12.95
CA ALA A 108 -7.00 -15.21 -14.02
C ALA A 108 -6.59 -15.78 -15.39
N VAL A 109 -5.31 -15.64 -15.75
CA VAL A 109 -4.76 -16.14 -17.02
C VAL A 109 -4.71 -17.67 -17.03
N ALA A 110 -4.37 -18.32 -15.91
CA ALA A 110 -4.41 -19.78 -15.82
C ALA A 110 -5.83 -20.31 -16.08
N LEU A 111 -6.85 -19.72 -15.44
CA LEU A 111 -8.24 -20.09 -15.67
C LEU A 111 -8.65 -19.86 -17.13
N LEU A 112 -8.27 -18.71 -17.71
CA LEU A 112 -8.55 -18.39 -19.11
C LEU A 112 -7.93 -19.41 -20.07
N VAL A 113 -6.64 -19.71 -19.90
CA VAL A 113 -5.90 -20.66 -20.74
C VAL A 113 -6.47 -22.06 -20.61
N LEU A 114 -6.70 -22.54 -19.38
CA LEU A 114 -7.33 -23.84 -19.15
C LEU A 114 -8.73 -23.91 -19.76
N GLY A 115 -9.51 -22.83 -19.67
CA GLY A 115 -10.82 -22.73 -20.29
C GLY A 115 -10.77 -22.86 -21.81
N VAL A 116 -9.81 -22.22 -22.46
CA VAL A 116 -9.60 -22.36 -23.91
C VAL A 116 -9.17 -23.79 -24.26
N LEU A 117 -8.15 -24.32 -23.59
CA LEU A 117 -7.58 -25.64 -23.90
C LEU A 117 -8.58 -26.79 -23.66
N ALA A 118 -9.44 -26.66 -22.66
CA ALA A 118 -10.47 -27.64 -22.34
C ALA A 118 -11.82 -27.36 -23.01
N ALA A 119 -11.90 -26.35 -23.88
CA ALA A 119 -13.14 -25.92 -24.55
C ALA A 119 -14.31 -25.68 -23.55
N MET A 120 -14.03 -25.01 -22.43
CA MET A 120 -14.99 -24.68 -21.38
C MET A 120 -15.37 -23.19 -21.44
N PRO A 121 -16.50 -22.81 -22.07
CA PRO A 121 -16.86 -21.40 -22.28
C PRO A 121 -17.04 -20.62 -20.97
N TRP A 122 -17.55 -21.27 -19.93
CA TRP A 122 -17.72 -20.65 -18.61
C TRP A 122 -16.38 -20.30 -17.96
N ALA A 123 -15.33 -21.10 -18.18
CA ALA A 123 -13.99 -20.83 -17.65
C ALA A 123 -13.31 -19.69 -18.43
N VAL A 124 -13.53 -19.62 -19.76
CA VAL A 124 -13.10 -18.47 -20.58
C VAL A 124 -13.78 -17.19 -20.09
N ALA A 125 -15.11 -17.21 -19.94
CA ALA A 125 -15.88 -16.08 -19.42
C ALA A 125 -15.40 -15.65 -18.02
N GLY A 126 -15.21 -16.61 -17.11
CA GLY A 126 -14.70 -16.36 -15.76
C GLY A 126 -13.28 -15.77 -15.75
N GLY A 127 -12.36 -16.31 -16.55
CA GLY A 127 -11.00 -15.78 -16.69
C GLY A 127 -10.99 -14.35 -17.25
N LEU A 128 -11.85 -14.04 -18.24
CA LEU A 128 -11.99 -12.70 -18.78
C LEU A 128 -12.56 -11.70 -17.76
N ILE A 129 -13.61 -12.08 -17.02
CA ILE A 129 -14.16 -11.24 -15.94
C ILE A 129 -13.11 -10.97 -14.87
N TRP A 130 -12.35 -12.00 -14.50
CA TRP A 130 -11.30 -11.88 -13.49
C TRP A 130 -10.17 -10.96 -13.97
N CYS A 131 -9.71 -11.10 -15.22
CA CYS A 131 -8.77 -10.15 -15.82
C CYS A 131 -9.33 -8.72 -15.85
N ALA A 132 -10.61 -8.55 -16.16
CA ALA A 132 -11.26 -7.24 -16.16
C ALA A 132 -11.27 -6.61 -14.76
N HIS A 133 -11.59 -7.38 -13.72
CA HIS A 133 -11.53 -6.92 -12.32
C HIS A 133 -10.13 -6.42 -11.95
N ILE A 134 -9.09 -7.24 -12.19
CA ILE A 134 -7.70 -6.85 -11.87
C ILE A 134 -7.26 -5.62 -12.67
N GLY A 135 -7.67 -5.53 -13.94
CA GLY A 135 -7.40 -4.37 -14.80
C GLY A 135 -8.06 -3.09 -14.28
N LEU A 136 -9.32 -3.17 -13.86
CA LEU A 136 -10.06 -2.07 -13.25
C LEU A 136 -9.37 -1.57 -11.98
N ASP A 137 -9.03 -2.49 -11.07
CA ASP A 137 -8.34 -2.17 -9.83
C ASP A 137 -7.04 -1.42 -10.10
N ARG A 138 -6.20 -1.94 -10.99
CA ARG A 138 -4.92 -1.30 -11.35
C ARG A 138 -5.11 0.05 -12.01
N ALA A 139 -6.12 0.22 -12.86
CA ALA A 139 -6.43 1.52 -13.47
C ALA A 139 -6.83 2.57 -12.41
N LEU A 140 -7.61 2.15 -11.41
CA LEU A 140 -8.01 2.98 -10.27
C LEU A 140 -6.88 3.23 -9.26
N GLY A 141 -5.77 2.49 -9.37
CA GLY A 141 -4.60 2.62 -8.51
C GLY A 141 -4.59 1.67 -7.31
N TYR A 142 -5.52 0.71 -7.26
CA TYR A 142 -5.44 -0.43 -6.36
C TYR A 142 -4.39 -1.42 -6.85
N GLY A 143 -3.72 -2.08 -5.92
CA GLY A 143 -2.65 -3.01 -6.25
C GLY A 143 -2.45 -4.08 -5.20
N LEU A 144 -1.55 -5.02 -5.52
CA LEU A 144 -1.07 -6.05 -4.61
C LEU A 144 -0.61 -5.45 -3.28
N LYS A 145 -0.96 -6.14 -2.20
CA LYS A 145 -0.83 -5.77 -0.80
C LYS A 145 0.50 -6.23 -0.23
N TYR A 146 1.12 -5.37 0.57
CA TYR A 146 2.17 -5.78 1.49
C TYR A 146 1.56 -6.35 2.77
N GLY A 147 2.20 -7.36 3.36
CA GLY A 147 1.73 -7.99 4.60
C GLY A 147 1.91 -7.14 5.87
N SER A 148 2.35 -5.90 5.74
CA SER A 148 2.55 -4.94 6.82
C SER A 148 1.25 -4.26 7.26
N ASP A 149 0.38 -3.89 6.31
CA ASP A 149 -0.90 -3.24 6.56
C ASP A 149 -1.81 -3.32 5.31
N PHE A 150 -3.14 -3.24 5.49
CA PHE A 150 -4.12 -3.28 4.40
C PHE A 150 -3.94 -2.14 3.39
N GLY A 151 -3.54 -0.96 3.86
CA GLY A 151 -3.42 0.23 3.01
C GLY A 151 -2.18 0.26 2.12
N ALA A 152 -1.18 -0.61 2.37
CA ALA A 152 0.10 -0.58 1.67
C ALA A 152 0.06 -1.45 0.40
N THR A 153 0.24 -0.83 -0.77
CA THR A 153 0.28 -1.52 -2.06
C THR A 153 1.50 -1.14 -2.88
N HIS A 154 1.83 -1.97 -3.88
CA HIS A 154 2.90 -1.66 -4.83
C HIS A 154 2.63 -0.40 -5.69
N LEU A 155 1.37 0.06 -5.78
CA LEU A 155 0.96 1.26 -6.51
C LEU A 155 0.75 2.48 -5.61
N GLY A 156 1.16 2.39 -4.34
CA GLY A 156 1.03 3.48 -3.37
C GLY A 156 0.12 3.11 -2.20
N ARG A 157 -0.17 4.09 -1.35
CA ARG A 157 -1.06 3.91 -0.21
C ARG A 157 -2.51 4.14 -0.64
N ILE A 158 -3.44 3.34 -0.14
CA ILE A 158 -4.86 3.57 -0.40
C ILE A 158 -5.36 4.77 0.42
N GLY A 159 -6.05 5.69 -0.25
CA GLY A 159 -6.74 6.84 0.37
C GLY A 159 -5.95 8.15 0.30
N ARG A 160 -6.48 9.21 0.95
CA ARG A 160 -5.91 10.57 0.91
C ARG A 160 -4.52 10.71 1.53
N ALA A 161 -4.05 9.69 2.23
CA ALA A 161 -2.74 9.66 2.86
C ALA A 161 -1.65 9.14 1.92
N ASP A 162 -1.92 9.03 0.62
CA ASP A 162 -0.92 8.68 -0.39
C ASP A 162 0.00 9.88 -0.62
N PRO A 163 1.29 9.79 -0.24
CA PRO A 163 2.21 10.92 -0.32
C PRO A 163 2.84 11.10 -1.71
N TRP A 164 2.33 10.39 -2.73
CA TRP A 164 2.91 10.28 -4.07
C TRP A 164 2.00 10.83 -5.16
#